data_AF-C5A3H7-F1
#
_entry.id   AF-C5A3H7-F1
#
_cell.length_a   1.000
_cell.length_b   1.000
_cell.length_c   1.000
_cell.angle_alpha   90.00
_cell.angle_beta   90.00
_cell.angle_gamma   90.00
#
_symmetry.space_group_name_H-M   'P 1'
#
loop_
_entity.id
_entity.type
_entity.pdbx_description
1 polymer ?
#
loop_
_entity_poly.entity_id
_entity_poly.type
_entity_poly.pdbx_seq_one_letter_code
_entity_poly.pdbx_strand_id
1 'polypeptide(L)'
;MGQIQGPTMSVRRGTALILALVLLGAAWTQPVRGKSEQNVFDMVMLIQVNPDGSAHFDISARLTNPAYRELVKNETDFTKLVEELVYRNLVEDLHERYGNFTVYLPSSGPVEITANWSARVNFYIVPFLTKGKRGLECPYSGPLDFVSGGKVYSFEFRRIILVLPRNWTVLYTFPSPADRAKNVLIWENADYLPMIGVSTGSPGEGTSKPLSCNPLRIELHYSPEEGKVFFNATYMCEAGLPALPGARNVTYIKRGNVTEVRGYFVPRLEYDEGLFRREWRAEIELPEEFPQVVGGSRGKNGSIVITVERSSAGIQTAVPVIFIAVIIALWRWKR
;
A
#
# COMPACT_ATOMS: atom_id res chain seq x y z
N MET A 1 -9.07 -17.64 -45.53
CA MET A 1 -8.96 -16.18 -45.72
C MET A 1 -9.91 -15.52 -44.74
N GLY A 2 -9.53 -14.74 -43.74
CA GLY A 2 -8.24 -14.35 -43.22
C GLY A 2 -8.42 -13.98 -41.74
N GLN A 3 -7.38 -14.19 -40.95
CA GLN A 3 -7.24 -13.62 -39.61
C GLN A 3 -7.14 -12.09 -39.72
N ILE A 4 -7.69 -11.36 -38.75
CA ILE A 4 -7.11 -10.10 -38.31
C ILE A 4 -7.04 -10.11 -36.79
N GLN A 5 -5.80 -10.21 -36.30
CA GLN A 5 -5.36 -9.98 -34.93
C GLN A 5 -5.28 -8.47 -34.67
N GLY A 6 -5.74 -8.04 -33.48
CA GLY A 6 -5.16 -6.98 -32.65
C GLY A 6 -5.15 -5.52 -33.18
N PRO A 7 -4.90 -4.52 -32.30
CA PRO A 7 -4.14 -4.66 -31.06
C PRO A 7 -4.92 -4.32 -29.79
N THR A 8 -4.60 -5.10 -28.75
CA THR A 8 -4.74 -4.78 -27.33
C THR A 8 -3.95 -3.52 -27.00
N MET A 9 -4.64 -2.47 -26.52
CA MET A 9 -3.98 -1.27 -26.02
C MET A 9 -3.55 -1.46 -24.55
N SER A 10 -2.23 -1.44 -24.40
CA SER A 10 -1.42 -1.30 -23.20
C SER A 10 -1.93 -0.27 -22.18
N VAL A 11 -2.15 -0.75 -20.95
CA VAL A 11 -2.49 0.03 -19.74
C VAL A 11 -1.28 0.81 -19.17
N ARG A 12 -0.10 0.79 -19.83
CA ARG A 12 1.15 1.43 -19.33
C ARG A 12 1.37 2.89 -19.77
N ARG A 13 0.40 3.56 -20.40
CA ARG A 13 0.60 4.93 -20.94
C ARG A 13 0.23 6.08 -19.98
N GLY A 14 -0.39 5.81 -18.84
CA GLY A 14 -0.86 6.87 -17.92
C GLY A 14 0.19 7.40 -16.94
N THR A 15 1.06 6.54 -16.42
CA THR A 15 2.06 6.88 -15.38
C THR A 15 3.24 7.68 -15.90
N ALA A 16 3.59 7.54 -17.19
CA ALA A 16 4.71 8.26 -17.79
C ALA A 16 4.45 9.77 -17.95
N LEU A 17 3.17 10.18 -18.04
CA LEU A 17 2.81 11.56 -18.35
C LEU A 17 2.87 12.46 -17.10
N ILE A 18 2.52 11.95 -15.93
CA ILE A 18 2.53 12.71 -14.66
C ILE A 18 3.95 12.89 -14.12
N LEU A 19 4.81 11.87 -14.24
CA LEU A 19 6.24 12.01 -13.92
C LEU A 19 6.93 13.01 -14.87
N ALA A 20 6.57 12.99 -16.16
CA ALA A 20 7.06 13.97 -17.14
C ALA A 20 6.56 15.40 -16.83
N LEU A 21 5.39 15.55 -16.21
CA LEU A 21 4.82 16.83 -15.81
C LEU A 21 5.55 17.46 -14.62
N VAL A 22 5.95 16.66 -13.62
CA VAL A 22 6.83 17.14 -12.53
C VAL A 22 8.21 17.56 -13.08
N LEU A 23 8.72 16.83 -14.07
CA LEU A 23 9.99 17.15 -14.74
C LEU A 23 9.91 18.44 -15.58
N LEU A 24 8.79 18.71 -16.25
CA LEU A 24 8.61 19.92 -17.07
C LEU A 24 8.45 21.19 -16.22
N GLY A 25 7.77 21.10 -15.06
CA GLY A 25 7.74 22.20 -14.08
C GLY A 25 9.12 22.48 -13.46
N ALA A 26 9.92 21.43 -13.24
CA ALA A 26 11.27 21.54 -12.69
C ALA A 26 12.34 22.05 -13.69
N ALA A 27 12.03 22.09 -14.99
CA ALA A 27 12.95 22.54 -16.04
C ALA A 27 13.07 24.08 -16.15
N TRP A 28 12.22 24.83 -15.45
CA TRP A 28 12.17 26.30 -15.52
C TRP A 28 12.72 27.02 -14.28
N THR A 29 13.31 26.28 -13.33
CA THR A 29 13.96 26.88 -12.15
C THR A 29 15.37 26.33 -11.95
N GLN A 30 16.29 27.26 -11.71
CA GLN A 30 17.74 27.09 -11.56
C GLN A 30 18.15 25.95 -10.60
N PRO A 31 19.40 25.45 -10.68
CA PRO A 31 19.88 24.41 -9.78
C PRO A 31 20.04 24.97 -8.37
N VAL A 32 19.00 24.87 -7.55
CA VAL A 32 19.08 25.14 -6.11
C VAL A 32 19.54 23.86 -5.43
N ARG A 33 20.76 23.87 -4.88
CA ARG A 33 21.14 22.94 -3.81
C ARG A 33 20.33 23.32 -2.57
N GLY A 34 19.22 22.64 -2.37
CA GLY A 34 18.29 22.86 -1.26
C GLY A 34 17.00 22.09 -1.51
N LYS A 35 16.30 21.71 -0.43
CA LYS A 35 14.95 21.14 -0.53
C LYS A 35 14.04 22.18 -1.18
N SER A 36 13.27 21.77 -2.19
CA SER A 36 12.29 22.66 -2.81
C SER A 36 10.92 22.41 -2.15
N GLU A 37 10.24 23.46 -1.71
CA GLU A 37 8.88 23.32 -1.17
C GLU A 37 7.93 22.78 -2.24
N GLN A 38 7.14 21.76 -1.90
CA GLN A 38 6.09 21.27 -2.77
C GLN A 38 4.86 22.19 -2.69
N ASN A 39 4.94 23.35 -3.34
CA ASN A 39 3.82 24.29 -3.44
C ASN A 39 2.80 23.87 -4.52
N VAL A 40 2.33 22.62 -4.49
CA VAL A 40 1.32 22.08 -5.43
C VAL A 40 -0.08 22.13 -4.81
N PHE A 41 -0.18 21.72 -3.55
CA PHE A 41 -1.43 21.58 -2.83
C PHE A 41 -1.44 22.41 -1.56
N ASP A 42 -2.59 22.99 -1.22
CA ASP A 42 -2.89 23.39 0.16
C ASP A 42 -3.40 22.16 0.91
N MET A 43 -2.64 21.69 1.90
CA MET A 43 -2.88 20.42 2.58
C MET A 43 -3.12 20.55 4.08
N VAL A 44 -4.07 19.77 4.58
CA VAL A 44 -4.32 19.57 6.02
C VAL A 44 -4.39 18.08 6.30
N MET A 45 -3.63 17.61 7.29
CA MET A 45 -3.63 16.23 7.74
C MET A 45 -4.32 16.10 9.09
N LEU A 46 -5.31 15.22 9.19
CA LEU A 46 -5.89 14.76 10.45
C LEU A 46 -5.45 13.31 10.70
N ILE A 47 -4.83 13.08 11.85
CA ILE A 47 -4.44 11.77 12.34
C ILE A 47 -5.29 11.46 13.56
N GLN A 48 -6.17 10.48 13.45
CA GLN A 48 -6.97 10.00 14.57
C GLN A 48 -6.43 8.68 15.09
N VAL A 49 -5.89 8.69 16.30
CA VAL A 49 -5.31 7.52 16.96
C VAL A 49 -6.41 6.76 17.71
N ASN A 50 -6.46 5.46 17.47
CA ASN A 50 -7.38 4.53 18.13
C ASN A 50 -6.75 3.96 19.41
N PRO A 51 -7.55 3.46 20.37
CA PRO A 51 -7.05 2.86 21.61
C PRO A 51 -6.13 1.64 21.44
N ASP A 52 -6.14 0.99 20.27
CA ASP A 52 -5.26 -0.12 19.92
C ASP A 52 -3.89 0.33 19.38
N GLY A 53 -3.67 1.65 19.25
CA GLY A 53 -2.45 2.21 18.68
C GLY A 53 -2.43 2.27 17.15
N SER A 54 -3.51 1.88 16.47
CA SER A 54 -3.69 2.18 15.04
C SER A 54 -4.05 3.66 14.83
N ALA A 55 -3.89 4.17 13.61
CA ALA A 55 -4.34 5.52 13.28
C ALA A 55 -5.04 5.58 11.92
N HIS A 56 -6.08 6.40 11.86
CA HIS A 56 -6.73 6.84 10.63
C HIS A 56 -6.10 8.15 10.17
N PHE A 57 -5.71 8.21 8.90
CA PHE A 57 -5.23 9.40 8.23
C PHE A 57 -6.32 9.91 7.30
N ASP A 58 -6.73 11.16 7.49
CA ASP A 58 -7.61 11.91 6.59
C ASP A 58 -6.87 13.19 6.16
N ILE A 59 -6.44 13.22 4.90
CA ILE A 59 -5.69 14.35 4.33
C ILE A 59 -6.58 15.05 3.32
N SER A 60 -6.86 16.33 3.56
CA SER A 60 -7.49 17.19 2.57
C SER A 60 -6.40 17.86 1.74
N ALA A 61 -6.46 17.69 0.41
CA ALA A 61 -5.52 18.29 -0.53
C ALA A 61 -6.29 19.11 -1.57
N ARG A 62 -5.98 20.41 -1.69
CA ARG A 62 -6.58 21.31 -2.68
C ARG A 62 -5.52 21.79 -3.66
N LEU A 63 -5.76 21.61 -4.96
CA LEU A 63 -4.85 22.09 -6.00
C LEU A 63 -4.84 23.61 -6.07
N THR A 64 -3.75 24.22 -5.63
CA THR A 64 -3.59 25.69 -5.61
C THR A 64 -2.66 26.17 -6.72
N ASN A 65 -1.70 25.35 -7.14
CA ASN A 65 -0.71 25.74 -8.13
C ASN A 65 -1.32 25.88 -9.55
N PRO A 66 -1.29 27.08 -10.16
CA PRO A 66 -1.86 27.31 -11.49
C PRO A 66 -1.23 26.45 -12.59
N ALA A 67 0.10 26.23 -12.53
CA ALA A 67 0.80 25.43 -13.53
C ALA A 67 0.25 24.00 -13.58
N TYR A 68 -0.04 23.40 -12.42
CA TYR A 68 -0.64 22.06 -12.38
C TYR A 68 -2.12 22.07 -12.74
N ARG A 69 -2.86 23.16 -12.47
CA ARG A 69 -4.27 23.28 -12.88
C ARG A 69 -4.44 23.25 -14.40
N GLU A 70 -3.52 23.83 -15.16
CA GLU A 70 -3.56 23.81 -16.63
C GLU A 70 -3.30 22.41 -17.20
N LEU A 71 -2.64 21.54 -16.43
CA LEU A 71 -2.18 20.22 -16.85
C LEU A 71 -3.19 19.12 -16.50
N VAL A 72 -3.96 19.32 -15.42
CA VAL A 72 -5.00 18.40 -14.98
C VAL A 72 -6.28 18.66 -15.79
N LYS A 73 -6.60 17.76 -16.72
CA LYS A 73 -7.71 17.96 -17.68
C LYS A 73 -9.06 17.46 -17.19
N ASN A 74 -9.06 16.55 -16.23
CA ASN A 74 -10.26 15.89 -15.73
C ASN A 74 -10.00 15.35 -14.30
N GLU A 75 -11.07 14.88 -13.65
CA GLU A 75 -11.01 14.31 -12.30
C GLU A 75 -10.10 13.08 -12.21
N THR A 76 -10.04 12.24 -13.25
CA THR A 76 -9.17 11.05 -13.26
C THR A 76 -7.69 11.43 -13.20
N ASP A 77 -7.27 12.45 -13.95
CA ASP A 77 -5.91 12.97 -13.93
C ASP A 77 -5.59 13.58 -12.57
N PHE A 78 -6.57 14.25 -11.97
CA PHE A 78 -6.44 14.81 -10.63
C PHE A 78 -6.29 13.74 -9.56
N THR A 79 -7.13 12.70 -9.58
CA THR A 79 -7.05 11.56 -8.66
C THR A 79 -5.67 10.93 -8.69
N LYS A 80 -5.12 10.68 -9.89
CA LYS A 80 -3.77 10.11 -10.05
C LYS A 80 -2.70 11.04 -9.52
N LEU A 81 -2.81 12.35 -9.79
CA LEU A 81 -1.85 13.33 -9.29
C LEU A 81 -1.82 13.33 -7.75
N VAL A 82 -2.99 13.31 -7.10
CA VAL A 82 -3.08 13.25 -5.63
C VAL A 82 -2.58 11.90 -5.10
N GLU A 83 -2.95 10.78 -5.74
CA GLU A 83 -2.50 9.45 -5.34
C GLU A 83 -0.96 9.37 -5.40
N GLU A 84 -0.35 9.80 -6.50
CA GLU A 84 1.10 9.74 -6.69
C GLU A 84 1.84 10.71 -5.79
N LEU A 85 1.45 11.99 -5.78
CA LEU A 85 2.20 13.02 -5.08
C LEU A 85 1.97 13.04 -3.57
N VAL A 86 0.80 12.63 -3.10
CA VAL A 86 0.44 12.68 -1.68
C VAL A 86 0.47 11.29 -1.07
N TYR A 87 -0.41 10.39 -1.51
CA TYR A 87 -0.60 9.10 -0.86
C TYR A 87 0.64 8.19 -0.96
N ARG A 88 1.12 7.94 -2.18
CA ARG A 88 2.23 7.00 -2.42
C ARG A 88 3.52 7.47 -1.78
N ASN A 89 3.92 8.72 -2.05
CA ASN A 89 5.12 9.31 -1.47
C ASN A 89 5.08 9.30 0.06
N LEU A 90 3.93 9.62 0.67
CA LEU A 90 3.80 9.58 2.13
C LEU A 90 3.95 8.15 2.67
N VAL A 91 3.24 7.18 2.09
CA VAL A 91 3.33 5.78 2.53
C VAL A 91 4.74 5.21 2.32
N GLU A 92 5.41 5.56 1.23
CA GLU A 92 6.79 5.17 0.95
C GLU A 92 7.76 5.75 1.99
N ASP A 93 7.66 7.04 2.32
CA ASP A 93 8.48 7.67 3.36
C ASP A 93 8.26 7.02 4.74
N LEU A 94 7.02 6.69 5.10
CA LEU A 94 6.71 5.96 6.34
C LEU A 94 7.32 4.55 6.33
N HIS A 95 7.30 3.87 5.18
CA HIS A 95 7.87 2.53 5.00
C HIS A 95 9.39 2.51 5.14
N GLU A 96 10.07 3.52 4.61
CA GLU A 96 11.53 3.66 4.73
C GLU A 96 11.97 3.83 6.19
N ARG A 97 11.16 4.51 7.02
CA ARG A 97 11.46 4.72 8.45
C ARG A 97 11.18 3.51 9.31
N TYR A 98 10.08 2.83 9.04
CA TYR A 98 9.63 1.70 9.84
C TYR A 98 8.85 0.73 8.97
N GLY A 99 9.47 -0.34 8.48
CA GLY A 99 8.80 -1.25 7.53
C GLY A 99 7.72 -2.17 8.13
N ASN A 100 7.54 -2.20 9.45
CA ASN A 100 6.71 -3.19 10.15
C ASN A 100 5.29 -2.67 10.46
N PHE A 101 4.55 -2.31 9.42
CA PHE A 101 3.15 -1.93 9.51
C PHE A 101 2.33 -2.41 8.30
N THR A 102 1.01 -2.24 8.40
CA THR A 102 0.05 -2.47 7.33
C THR A 102 -0.71 -1.19 7.03
N VAL A 103 -0.87 -0.89 5.75
CA VAL A 103 -1.78 0.17 5.27
C VAL A 103 -3.09 -0.45 4.83
N TYR A 104 -4.18 -0.01 5.45
CA TYR A 104 -5.53 -0.39 5.06
C TYR A 104 -6.20 0.72 4.26
N LEU A 105 -6.79 0.34 3.13
CA LEU A 105 -7.44 1.23 2.19
C LEU A 105 -8.96 1.05 2.20
N PRO A 106 -9.72 2.13 1.98
CA PRO A 106 -11.12 2.03 1.59
C PRO A 106 -11.28 1.22 0.30
N SER A 107 -12.43 0.56 0.13
CA SER A 107 -12.72 -0.24 -1.08
C SER A 107 -12.77 0.61 -2.36
N SER A 108 -13.07 1.91 -2.26
CA SER A 108 -13.03 2.88 -3.36
C SER A 108 -11.61 3.32 -3.74
N GLY A 109 -10.60 2.92 -2.98
CA GLY A 109 -9.23 3.42 -3.10
C GLY A 109 -8.91 4.54 -2.10
N PRO A 110 -7.65 4.99 -2.05
CA PRO A 110 -7.19 5.96 -1.07
C PRO A 110 -7.68 7.38 -1.33
N VAL A 111 -8.04 7.73 -2.57
CA VAL A 111 -8.36 9.11 -2.98
C VAL A 111 -9.82 9.24 -3.38
N GLU A 112 -10.50 10.19 -2.77
CA GLU A 112 -11.86 10.60 -3.11
C GLU A 112 -11.85 12.06 -3.61
N ILE A 113 -12.30 12.29 -4.84
CA ILE A 113 -12.45 13.64 -5.38
C ILE A 113 -13.72 14.26 -4.79
N THR A 114 -13.59 15.49 -4.32
CA THR A 114 -14.71 16.28 -3.80
C THR A 114 -15.10 17.34 -4.83
N ALA A 115 -15.01 18.63 -4.50
CA ALA A 115 -15.31 19.72 -5.41
C ALA A 115 -14.12 20.68 -5.55
N ASN A 116 -14.11 21.48 -6.62
CA ASN A 116 -13.14 22.56 -6.83
C ASN A 116 -11.67 22.13 -6.77
N TRP A 117 -11.33 21.04 -7.48
CA TRP A 117 -9.98 20.46 -7.47
C TRP A 117 -9.47 20.20 -6.05
N SER A 118 -10.35 19.66 -5.20
CA SER A 118 -10.04 19.22 -3.85
C SER A 118 -10.29 17.73 -3.73
N ALA A 119 -9.42 17.04 -3.02
CA ALA A 119 -9.50 15.61 -2.77
C ALA A 119 -9.33 15.31 -1.29
N ARG A 120 -9.85 14.16 -0.86
CA ARG A 120 -9.55 13.54 0.43
C ARG A 120 -8.73 12.29 0.20
N VAL A 121 -7.68 12.12 0.98
CA VAL A 121 -6.87 10.91 1.01
C VAL A 121 -7.10 10.21 2.35
N ASN A 122 -7.62 8.99 2.30
CA ASN A 122 -8.01 8.22 3.48
C ASN A 122 -7.32 6.85 3.51
N PHE A 123 -6.71 6.53 4.64
CA PHE A 123 -6.13 5.20 4.90
C PHE A 123 -5.90 5.00 6.40
N TYR A 124 -5.71 3.75 6.82
CA TYR A 124 -5.31 3.43 8.20
C TYR A 124 -3.89 2.82 8.22
N ILE A 125 -3.16 3.10 9.29
CA ILE A 125 -1.87 2.47 9.60
C ILE A 125 -2.00 1.62 10.86
N VAL A 126 -1.52 0.38 10.78
CA VAL A 126 -1.52 -0.59 11.89
C VAL A 126 -0.16 -1.28 12.00
N PRO A 127 0.56 -1.15 13.13
CA PRO A 127 0.37 -0.17 14.20
C PRO A 127 0.89 1.22 13.80
N PHE A 128 0.22 2.29 14.26
CA PHE A 128 0.75 3.66 14.14
C PHE A 128 1.66 4.03 15.33
N LEU A 129 1.35 3.53 16.52
CA LEU A 129 2.17 3.68 17.72
C LEU A 129 2.70 2.33 18.18
N THR A 130 3.98 2.29 18.50
CA THR A 130 4.67 1.07 18.92
C THR A 130 5.22 1.22 20.33
N LYS A 131 5.50 0.10 20.99
CA LYS A 131 6.05 0.13 22.35
C LYS A 131 7.46 0.71 22.32
N GLY A 132 7.63 1.88 22.91
CA GLY A 132 8.91 2.56 23.09
C GLY A 132 9.43 2.46 24.52
N LYS A 133 10.39 3.34 24.86
CA LYS A 133 11.06 3.31 26.17
C LYS A 133 10.19 3.81 27.31
N ARG A 134 9.36 4.83 27.05
CA ARG A 134 8.57 5.52 28.10
C ARG A 134 7.06 5.31 27.95
N GLY A 135 6.62 4.60 26.92
CA GLY A 135 5.21 4.41 26.59
C GLY A 135 5.04 3.91 25.17
N LEU A 136 3.94 4.29 24.53
CA LEU A 136 3.75 4.13 23.10
C LEU A 136 4.35 5.33 22.37
N GLU A 137 5.10 5.08 21.30
CA GLU A 137 5.86 6.08 20.55
C GLU A 137 5.56 5.97 19.06
N CYS A 138 5.60 7.09 18.34
CA CYS A 138 5.44 7.10 16.88
C CYS A 138 6.80 6.83 16.21
N PRO A 139 6.98 5.69 15.53
CA PRO A 139 8.27 5.33 14.92
C PRO A 139 8.55 6.10 13.62
N TYR A 140 7.57 6.85 13.09
CA TYR A 140 7.65 7.50 11.78
C TYR A 140 8.06 8.98 11.85
N SER A 141 8.35 9.49 13.05
CA SER A 141 8.60 10.92 13.27
C SER A 141 9.82 11.43 12.50
N GLY A 142 9.75 12.67 12.00
CA GLY A 142 10.82 13.34 11.27
C GLY A 142 10.31 14.16 10.07
N PRO A 143 11.19 14.87 9.36
CA PRO A 143 10.84 15.71 8.20
C PRO A 143 10.16 14.89 7.11
N LEU A 144 9.01 15.32 6.58
CA LEU A 144 8.29 14.61 5.51
C LEU A 144 8.84 15.07 4.17
N ASP A 145 9.67 14.23 3.55
CA ASP A 145 10.30 14.52 2.26
C ASP A 145 9.96 13.42 1.24
N PHE A 146 10.05 13.74 -0.04
CA PHE A 146 10.01 12.74 -1.11
C PHE A 146 10.91 13.12 -2.27
N VAL A 147 11.31 12.13 -3.06
CA VAL A 147 12.18 12.33 -4.22
C VAL A 147 11.37 12.27 -5.50
N SER A 148 11.46 13.29 -6.33
CA SER A 148 10.87 13.28 -7.68
C SER A 148 11.78 13.95 -8.69
N GLY A 149 12.01 13.28 -9.83
CA GLY A 149 12.87 13.80 -10.89
C GLY A 149 14.31 14.13 -10.46
N GLY A 150 14.85 13.41 -9.47
CA GLY A 150 16.19 13.66 -8.92
C GLY A 150 16.29 14.87 -7.99
N LYS A 151 15.16 15.50 -7.63
CA LYS A 151 15.08 16.56 -6.62
C LYS A 151 14.36 16.06 -5.37
N VAL A 152 14.74 16.58 -4.21
CA VAL A 152 14.06 16.34 -2.93
C VAL A 152 13.08 17.48 -2.69
N TYR A 153 11.83 17.11 -2.42
CA TYR A 153 10.77 18.02 -2.06
C TYR A 153 10.33 17.76 -0.62
N SER A 154 9.92 18.81 0.08
CA SER A 154 9.27 18.66 1.38
C SER A 154 7.77 18.76 1.21
N PHE A 155 7.05 17.86 1.89
CA PHE A 155 5.62 18.03 2.07
C PHE A 155 5.38 19.22 2.97
N GLU A 156 4.53 20.15 2.56
CA GLU A 156 4.12 21.27 3.42
C GLU A 156 2.65 21.11 3.77
N PHE A 157 2.37 20.79 5.03
CA PHE A 157 1.02 20.77 5.57
C PHE A 157 0.76 22.09 6.27
N ARG A 158 -0.25 22.84 5.80
CA ARG A 158 -0.73 24.01 6.52
C ARG A 158 -1.04 23.66 7.97
N ARG A 159 -1.59 22.45 8.20
CA ARG A 159 -1.85 21.95 9.54
C ARG A 159 -1.75 20.43 9.63
N ILE A 160 -1.14 19.94 10.70
CA ILE A 160 -1.24 18.55 11.16
C ILE A 160 -2.00 18.53 12.48
N ILE A 161 -3.12 17.81 12.52
CA ILE A 161 -3.99 17.66 13.69
C ILE A 161 -3.89 16.22 14.14
N LEU A 162 -3.44 16.00 15.37
CA LEU A 162 -3.41 14.68 16.00
C LEU A 162 -4.47 14.59 17.09
N VAL A 163 -5.37 13.62 16.97
CA VAL A 163 -6.41 13.34 17.96
C VAL A 163 -6.09 12.02 18.64
N LEU A 164 -5.79 12.09 19.94
CA LEU A 164 -5.52 10.94 20.79
C LEU A 164 -6.79 10.44 21.50
N PRO A 165 -6.82 9.19 21.97
CA PRO A 165 -7.87 8.74 22.89
C PRO A 165 -7.93 9.61 24.16
N ARG A 166 -9.14 9.81 24.69
CA ARG A 166 -9.38 10.74 25.82
C ARG A 166 -8.68 10.35 27.12
N ASN A 167 -8.43 9.06 27.32
CA ASN A 167 -7.80 8.48 28.51
C ASN A 167 -6.27 8.38 28.37
N TRP A 168 -5.69 8.93 27.32
CA TRP A 168 -4.25 8.89 27.10
C TRP A 168 -3.57 10.17 27.53
N THR A 169 -2.38 10.03 28.11
CA THR A 169 -1.56 11.14 28.56
C THR A 169 -0.39 11.31 27.61
N VAL A 170 -0.22 12.53 27.08
CA VAL A 170 0.96 12.91 26.31
C VAL A 170 2.15 13.02 27.26
N LEU A 171 3.16 12.18 27.05
CA LEU A 171 4.40 12.19 27.82
C LEU A 171 5.38 13.22 27.28
N TYR A 172 5.51 13.29 25.95
CA TYR A 172 6.33 14.26 25.25
C TYR A 172 5.87 14.44 23.80
N THR A 173 6.20 15.59 23.24
CA THR A 173 6.04 15.92 21.83
C THR A 173 7.26 16.70 21.38
N PHE A 174 7.76 16.42 20.18
CA PHE A 174 8.80 17.23 19.55
C PHE A 174 8.59 17.34 18.04
N PRO A 175 8.57 18.55 17.47
CA PRO A 175 8.45 19.86 18.13
C PRO A 175 7.19 19.99 18.99
N SER A 176 7.15 21.02 19.85
CA SER A 176 5.93 21.30 20.64
C SER A 176 4.79 21.73 19.71
N PRO A 177 3.54 21.30 19.96
CA PRO A 177 2.39 21.72 19.18
C PRO A 177 2.16 23.23 19.32
N ALA A 178 1.68 23.85 18.24
CA ALA A 178 1.27 25.25 18.23
C ALA A 178 0.01 25.48 19.08
N ASP A 179 -0.90 24.51 19.12
CA ASP A 179 -2.08 24.52 19.98
C ASP A 179 -2.35 23.12 20.57
N ARG A 180 -2.90 23.09 21.78
CA ARG A 180 -3.25 21.88 22.51
C ARG A 180 -4.57 22.06 23.24
N ALA A 181 -5.55 21.23 22.88
CA ALA A 181 -6.85 21.16 23.54
C ALA A 181 -7.11 19.72 24.01
N LYS A 182 -6.92 19.46 25.31
CA LYS A 182 -7.09 18.12 25.94
C LYS A 182 -6.25 17.04 25.24
N ASN A 183 -6.89 16.23 24.39
CA ASN A 183 -6.36 15.10 23.63
C ASN A 183 -6.11 15.44 22.15
N VAL A 184 -6.25 16.71 21.76
CA VAL A 184 -5.97 17.21 20.41
C VAL A 184 -4.69 18.04 20.43
N LEU A 185 -3.79 17.76 19.51
CA LEU A 185 -2.50 18.43 19.33
C LEU A 185 -2.44 18.95 17.90
N ILE A 186 -2.06 20.22 17.72
CA ILE A 186 -2.06 20.88 16.41
C ILE A 186 -0.68 21.46 16.14
N TRP A 187 -0.12 21.16 14.97
CA TRP A 187 1.05 21.83 14.41
C TRP A 187 0.62 22.58 13.15
N GLU A 188 1.08 23.82 13.01
CA GLU A 188 0.81 24.68 11.85
C GLU A 188 2.06 24.75 10.98
N ASN A 189 1.88 24.85 9.66
CA ASN A 189 2.94 24.92 8.65
C ASN A 189 4.03 23.86 8.88
N ALA A 190 3.59 22.61 9.04
CA ALA A 190 4.45 21.49 9.39
C ALA A 190 4.91 20.75 8.13
N ASP A 191 6.22 20.59 8.03
CA ASP A 191 6.90 19.76 7.03
C ASP A 191 7.48 18.47 7.64
N TYR A 192 6.89 18.02 8.75
CA TYR A 192 7.36 16.87 9.52
C TYR A 192 6.20 16.12 10.16
N LEU A 193 6.40 14.85 10.46
CA LEU A 193 5.56 14.11 11.39
C LEU A 193 6.15 14.26 12.81
N PRO A 194 5.37 14.75 13.79
CA PRO A 194 5.90 15.03 15.12
C PRO A 194 6.31 13.75 15.84
N MET A 195 7.43 13.82 16.57
CA MET A 195 7.78 12.81 17.56
C MET A 195 6.81 12.91 18.73
N ILE A 196 6.16 11.81 19.05
CA ILE A 196 5.16 11.76 20.13
C ILE A 196 5.40 10.52 20.98
N GLY A 197 5.32 10.71 22.29
CA GLY A 197 5.27 9.64 23.27
C GLY A 197 4.03 9.79 24.13
N VAL A 198 3.28 8.70 24.30
CA VAL A 198 2.01 8.68 25.04
C VAL A 198 1.96 7.52 26.02
N SER A 199 1.22 7.70 27.11
CA SER A 199 0.92 6.67 28.09
C SER A 199 -0.59 6.44 28.13
N THR A 200 -1.00 5.19 28.11
CA THR A 200 -2.38 4.77 28.41
C THR A 200 -2.63 4.97 29.90
N GLY A 201 -3.61 5.79 30.30
CA GLY A 201 -3.79 6.20 31.70
C GLY A 201 -3.89 5.06 32.74
N SER A 202 -3.26 5.29 33.90
CA SER A 202 -3.24 4.63 35.22
C SER A 202 -3.08 3.09 35.34
N PRO A 203 -2.08 2.61 36.12
CA PRO A 203 -1.92 1.19 36.47
C PRO A 203 -2.99 0.80 37.51
N GLY A 204 -4.15 0.34 37.05
CA GLY A 204 -5.22 -0.14 37.94
C GLY A 204 -6.60 -0.20 37.30
N GLU A 205 -6.85 0.59 36.26
CA GLU A 205 -8.06 0.45 35.43
C GLU A 205 -7.70 -0.36 34.19
N GLY A 206 -7.86 -1.68 34.33
CA GLY A 206 -7.87 -2.63 33.22
C GLY A 206 -6.68 -2.52 32.29
N THR A 207 -5.76 -3.48 32.39
CA THR A 207 -5.28 -4.15 31.19
C THR A 207 -6.51 -4.52 30.34
N SER A 208 -7.01 -3.58 29.52
CA SER A 208 -7.79 -3.94 28.35
C SER A 208 -6.86 -4.89 27.63
N LYS A 209 -7.22 -6.18 27.64
CA LYS A 209 -6.56 -7.18 26.80
C LYS A 209 -6.27 -6.50 25.47
N PRO A 210 -5.06 -6.65 24.91
CA PRO A 210 -4.79 -6.09 23.58
C PRO A 210 -5.99 -6.44 22.73
N LEU A 211 -6.69 -5.42 22.21
CA LEU A 211 -7.92 -5.62 21.45
C LEU A 211 -7.57 -6.60 20.33
N SER A 212 -7.96 -7.85 20.53
CA SER A 212 -7.32 -8.97 19.85
C SER A 212 -8.17 -9.33 18.65
N CYS A 213 -7.65 -9.05 17.46
CA CYS A 213 -8.11 -9.74 16.28
C CYS A 213 -7.60 -11.17 16.33
N ASN A 214 -8.51 -12.13 16.45
CA ASN A 214 -8.17 -13.55 16.39
C ASN A 214 -8.29 -14.03 14.93
N PRO A 215 -7.23 -14.63 14.35
CA PRO A 215 -7.27 -15.16 13.00
C PRO A 215 -8.21 -16.37 12.93
N LEU A 216 -9.06 -16.42 11.91
CA LEU A 216 -9.99 -17.54 11.70
C LEU A 216 -9.55 -18.40 10.52
N ARG A 217 -9.41 -17.77 9.36
CA ARG A 217 -9.08 -18.44 8.09
C ARG A 217 -8.36 -17.48 7.16
N ILE A 218 -7.41 -18.02 6.39
CA ILE A 218 -6.80 -17.33 5.26
C ILE A 218 -6.83 -18.21 4.01
N GLU A 219 -7.25 -17.62 2.90
CA GLU A 219 -7.20 -18.20 1.57
C GLU A 219 -6.09 -17.52 0.79
N LEU A 220 -5.22 -18.31 0.16
CA LEU A 220 -4.05 -17.85 -0.55
C LEU A 220 -4.11 -18.29 -2.01
N HIS A 221 -3.71 -17.39 -2.91
CA HIS A 221 -3.64 -17.67 -4.33
C HIS A 221 -2.42 -16.99 -4.96
N TYR A 222 -1.51 -17.78 -5.53
CA TYR A 222 -0.38 -17.25 -6.27
C TYR A 222 -0.74 -16.99 -7.74
N SER A 223 -0.44 -15.77 -8.22
CA SER A 223 -0.53 -15.41 -9.64
C SER A 223 0.87 -15.27 -10.24
N PRO A 224 1.27 -16.18 -11.16
CA PRO A 224 2.54 -16.10 -11.88
C PRO A 224 2.72 -14.81 -12.69
N GLU A 225 1.64 -14.28 -13.27
CA GLU A 225 1.67 -13.06 -14.09
C GLU A 225 2.03 -11.83 -13.28
N GLU A 226 1.53 -11.76 -12.05
CA GLU A 226 1.76 -10.62 -11.16
C GLU A 226 2.94 -10.83 -10.23
N GLY A 227 3.42 -12.06 -10.06
CA GLY A 227 4.45 -12.41 -9.09
C GLY A 227 4.03 -12.14 -7.65
N LYS A 228 2.73 -12.34 -7.34
CA LYS A 228 2.12 -12.01 -6.05
C LYS A 228 1.32 -13.16 -5.48
N VAL A 229 1.28 -13.26 -4.15
CA VAL A 229 0.32 -14.12 -3.44
C VAL A 229 -0.80 -13.25 -2.93
N PHE A 230 -1.96 -13.35 -3.57
CA PHE A 230 -3.19 -12.72 -3.11
C PHE A 230 -3.75 -13.48 -1.92
N PHE A 231 -4.36 -12.74 -1.00
CA PHE A 231 -5.03 -13.35 0.14
C PHE A 231 -6.42 -12.79 0.38
N ASN A 232 -7.26 -13.65 0.94
CA ASN A 232 -8.50 -13.28 1.61
C ASN A 232 -8.49 -13.90 3.02
N ALA A 233 -8.36 -13.04 4.03
CA ALA A 233 -8.27 -13.43 5.42
C ALA A 233 -9.49 -12.97 6.20
N THR A 234 -9.90 -13.76 7.19
CA THR A 234 -11.00 -13.44 8.08
C THR A 234 -10.54 -13.47 9.52
N TYR A 235 -10.99 -12.46 10.25
CA TYR A 235 -10.63 -12.21 11.64
C TYR A 235 -11.86 -11.98 12.49
N MET A 236 -11.78 -12.39 13.75
CA MET A 236 -12.71 -11.97 14.77
C MET A 236 -12.06 -10.84 15.59
N CYS A 237 -12.47 -9.60 15.34
CA CYS A 237 -11.94 -8.40 15.98
C CYS A 237 -13.03 -7.76 16.85
N GLU A 238 -12.80 -7.66 18.15
CA GLU A 238 -13.68 -6.91 19.06
C GLU A 238 -13.61 -5.40 18.76
N ALA A 239 -12.41 -4.86 18.56
CA ALA A 239 -12.20 -3.60 17.87
C ALA A 239 -10.82 -3.58 17.20
N GLY A 240 -10.57 -2.51 16.42
CA GLY A 240 -9.34 -2.38 15.64
C GLY A 240 -9.34 -3.16 14.33
N LEU A 241 -8.16 -3.18 13.71
CA LEU A 241 -7.82 -3.94 12.51
C LEU A 241 -6.60 -4.82 12.80
N PRO A 242 -6.48 -6.01 12.19
CA PRO A 242 -5.35 -6.90 12.44
C PRO A 242 -4.04 -6.29 11.92
N ALA A 243 -2.90 -6.70 12.48
CA ALA A 243 -1.59 -6.31 11.95
C ALA A 243 -1.10 -7.38 10.97
N LEU A 244 -0.91 -6.99 9.72
CA LEU A 244 -0.45 -7.86 8.62
C LEU A 244 0.83 -7.27 8.00
N PRO A 245 1.95 -7.19 8.75
CA PRO A 245 3.16 -6.57 8.23
C PRO A 245 3.66 -7.28 6.97
N GLY A 246 4.13 -6.48 6.00
CA GLY A 246 4.55 -6.98 4.69
C GLY A 246 3.41 -7.19 3.68
N ALA A 247 2.14 -7.16 4.11
CA ALA A 247 1.01 -7.16 3.19
C ALA A 247 0.88 -5.79 2.48
N ARG A 248 0.45 -5.81 1.22
CA ARG A 248 0.29 -4.61 0.38
C ARG A 248 -1.10 -4.56 -0.25
N ASN A 249 -1.52 -3.34 -0.56
CA ASN A 249 -2.85 -3.02 -1.10
C ASN A 249 -3.97 -3.68 -0.29
N VAL A 250 -3.89 -3.54 1.03
CA VAL A 250 -4.79 -4.21 1.94
C VAL A 250 -6.08 -3.40 2.03
N THR A 251 -7.21 -4.05 1.79
CA THR A 251 -8.55 -3.50 1.97
C THR A 251 -9.26 -4.32 3.03
N TYR A 252 -10.25 -3.74 3.68
CA TYR A 252 -11.02 -4.42 4.71
C TYR A 252 -12.52 -4.18 4.58
N ILE A 253 -13.30 -5.15 5.03
CA ILE A 253 -14.75 -5.07 5.14
C ILE A 253 -15.11 -5.55 6.54
N LYS A 254 -15.69 -4.68 7.36
CA LYS A 254 -16.14 -5.02 8.71
C LYS A 254 -17.63 -5.38 8.70
N ARG A 255 -17.97 -6.54 9.24
CA ARG A 255 -19.35 -7.06 9.39
C ARG A 255 -19.56 -7.51 10.82
N GLY A 256 -20.03 -6.59 11.68
CA GLY A 256 -20.08 -6.83 13.13
C GLY A 256 -18.67 -7.02 13.69
N ASN A 257 -18.44 -8.15 14.37
CA ASN A 257 -17.12 -8.50 14.93
C ASN A 257 -16.23 -9.25 13.94
N VAL A 258 -16.75 -9.61 12.74
CA VAL A 258 -15.95 -10.27 11.71
C VAL A 258 -15.36 -9.21 10.79
N THR A 259 -14.05 -9.26 10.60
CA THR A 259 -13.33 -8.40 9.67
C THR A 259 -12.74 -9.27 8.56
N GLU A 260 -13.18 -9.03 7.33
CA GLU A 260 -12.58 -9.61 6.14
C GLU A 260 -11.50 -8.66 5.62
N VAL A 261 -10.34 -9.21 5.31
CA VAL A 261 -9.16 -8.46 4.87
C VAL A 261 -8.62 -9.08 3.60
N ARG A 262 -8.40 -8.26 2.57
CA ARG A 262 -7.92 -8.71 1.26
C ARG A 262 -6.71 -7.91 0.85
N GLY A 263 -5.72 -8.54 0.26
CA GLY A 263 -4.52 -7.87 -0.23
C GLY A 263 -3.57 -8.85 -0.90
N TYR A 264 -2.30 -8.51 -0.95
CA TYR A 264 -1.28 -9.42 -1.42
C TYR A 264 0.03 -9.35 -0.63
N PHE A 265 0.76 -10.45 -0.62
CA PHE A 265 2.15 -10.54 -0.20
C PHE A 265 3.08 -10.66 -1.42
N VAL A 266 4.32 -10.21 -1.25
CA VAL A 266 5.40 -10.43 -2.22
C VAL A 266 6.15 -11.70 -1.80
N PRO A 267 6.03 -12.81 -2.53
CA PRO A 267 6.65 -14.08 -2.15
C PRO A 267 8.15 -14.13 -2.50
N ARG A 268 8.87 -15.04 -1.84
CA ARG A 268 10.12 -15.60 -2.37
C ARG A 268 9.77 -16.61 -3.47
N LEU A 269 10.46 -16.53 -4.60
CA LEU A 269 10.10 -17.25 -5.82
C LEU A 269 11.22 -18.17 -6.27
N GLU A 270 10.88 -19.45 -6.42
CA GLU A 270 11.67 -20.42 -7.18
C GLU A 270 10.89 -20.75 -8.47
N TYR A 271 11.59 -20.78 -9.60
CA TYR A 271 11.02 -21.11 -10.91
C TYR A 271 11.83 -22.22 -11.55
N ASP A 272 11.13 -23.24 -12.04
CA ASP A 272 11.73 -24.32 -12.82
C ASP A 272 10.99 -24.48 -14.16
N GLU A 273 11.75 -24.64 -15.24
CA GLU A 273 11.22 -24.79 -16.60
C GLU A 273 11.78 -26.06 -17.24
N GLY A 274 10.90 -27.04 -17.41
CA GLY A 274 11.15 -28.24 -18.20
C GLY A 274 10.59 -28.12 -19.61
N LEU A 275 10.88 -29.12 -20.44
CA LEU A 275 10.43 -29.20 -21.85
C LEU A 275 8.90 -29.11 -22.01
N PHE A 276 8.13 -29.55 -21.03
CA PHE A 276 6.66 -29.63 -21.10
C PHE A 276 5.93 -29.01 -19.89
N ARG A 277 6.67 -28.43 -18.94
CA ARG A 277 6.15 -28.00 -17.65
C ARG A 277 6.88 -26.75 -17.18
N ARG A 278 6.11 -25.82 -16.65
CA ARG A 278 6.61 -24.65 -15.92
C ARG A 278 6.08 -24.73 -14.51
N GLU A 279 6.97 -24.68 -13.54
CA GLU A 279 6.63 -24.76 -12.13
C GLU A 279 7.07 -23.47 -11.44
N TRP A 280 6.15 -22.85 -10.71
CA TRP A 280 6.45 -21.76 -9.79
C TRP A 280 6.20 -22.23 -8.38
N ARG A 281 7.18 -21.99 -7.52
CA ARG A 281 7.07 -22.22 -6.10
C ARG A 281 7.21 -20.88 -5.39
N ALA A 282 6.09 -20.40 -4.87
CA ALA A 282 5.98 -19.16 -4.13
C ALA A 282 5.95 -19.47 -2.63
N GLU A 283 6.88 -18.88 -1.88
CA GLU A 283 6.96 -19.01 -0.43
C GLU A 283 6.66 -17.66 0.25
N ILE A 284 5.78 -17.68 1.23
CA ILE A 284 5.46 -16.53 2.09
C ILE A 284 5.57 -16.90 3.57
N GLU A 285 5.91 -15.91 4.39
CA GLU A 285 5.86 -16.02 5.85
C GLU A 285 4.61 -15.27 6.31
N LEU A 286 3.70 -15.97 6.99
CA LEU A 286 2.52 -15.33 7.58
C LEU A 286 2.91 -14.67 8.91
N PRO A 287 2.39 -13.48 9.22
CA PRO A 287 2.72 -12.77 10.45
C PRO A 287 2.14 -13.42 11.70
N GLU A 288 1.17 -14.32 11.54
CA GLU A 288 0.47 -15.03 12.59
C GLU A 288 0.00 -16.41 12.11
N GLU A 289 -0.33 -17.28 13.06
CA GLU A 289 -0.87 -18.60 12.75
C GLU A 289 -2.37 -18.55 12.50
N PHE A 290 -2.80 -19.07 11.35
CA PHE A 290 -4.22 -19.25 11.04
C PHE A 290 -4.67 -20.68 11.35
N PRO A 291 -5.79 -20.87 12.05
CA PRO A 291 -6.38 -22.20 12.26
C PRO A 291 -6.69 -22.93 10.96
N GLN A 292 -7.10 -22.18 9.92
CA GLN A 292 -7.39 -22.70 8.60
C GLN A 292 -6.63 -21.92 7.51
N VAL A 293 -5.76 -22.62 6.78
CA VAL A 293 -5.05 -22.10 5.60
C VAL A 293 -5.49 -22.88 4.37
N VAL A 294 -5.96 -22.17 3.33
CA VAL A 294 -6.39 -22.76 2.05
C VAL A 294 -5.49 -22.24 0.93
N GLY A 295 -5.11 -23.12 0.00
CA GLY A 295 -4.33 -22.74 -1.19
C GLY A 295 -2.81 -22.78 -1.03
N GLY A 296 -2.32 -23.32 0.09
CA GLY A 296 -0.89 -23.54 0.33
C GLY A 296 -0.63 -24.69 1.29
N SER A 297 0.62 -25.12 1.37
CA SER A 297 1.11 -26.18 2.25
C SER A 297 2.11 -25.61 3.24
N ARG A 298 2.17 -26.15 4.46
CA ARG A 298 3.11 -25.67 5.48
C ARG A 298 4.55 -26.08 5.09
N GLY A 299 5.41 -25.09 4.93
CA GLY A 299 6.84 -25.21 4.64
C GLY A 299 7.69 -25.37 5.90
N LYS A 300 9.00 -25.08 5.76
CA LYS A 300 9.93 -25.08 6.89
C LYS A 300 9.75 -23.79 7.71
N ASN A 301 9.95 -23.86 9.02
CA ASN A 301 9.88 -22.69 9.92
C ASN A 301 8.54 -21.93 9.91
N GLY A 302 7.43 -22.59 9.59
CA GLY A 302 6.10 -21.97 9.59
C GLY A 302 5.76 -21.16 8.35
N SER A 303 6.61 -21.17 7.31
CA SER A 303 6.28 -20.59 6.00
C SER A 303 5.12 -21.34 5.33
N ILE A 304 4.45 -20.69 4.38
CA ILE A 304 3.47 -21.31 3.50
C ILE A 304 4.04 -21.36 2.09
N VAL A 305 4.06 -22.55 1.51
CA VAL A 305 4.54 -22.85 0.16
C VAL A 305 3.34 -23.10 -0.74
N ILE A 306 3.26 -22.34 -1.83
CA ILE A 306 2.26 -22.45 -2.88
C ILE A 306 2.98 -22.86 -4.16
N THR A 307 2.66 -24.03 -4.68
CA THR A 307 3.21 -24.53 -5.95
C THR A 307 2.14 -24.44 -7.02
N VAL A 308 2.48 -23.79 -8.13
CA VAL A 308 1.64 -23.70 -9.33
C VAL A 308 2.38 -24.34 -10.49
N GLU A 309 1.79 -25.37 -11.10
CA GLU A 309 2.32 -26.01 -12.30
C GLU A 309 1.45 -25.61 -13.50
N ARG A 310 2.08 -25.18 -14.60
CA ARG A 310 1.43 -25.05 -15.91
C ARG A 310 2.05 -26.00 -16.90
N SER A 311 1.19 -26.79 -17.52
CA SER A 311 1.51 -27.51 -18.76
C SER A 311 1.88 -26.49 -19.84
N SER A 312 3.07 -26.62 -20.42
CA SER A 312 3.48 -25.81 -21.57
C SER A 312 2.94 -26.38 -22.90
N ALA A 313 1.96 -27.29 -22.84
CA ALA A 313 1.33 -27.85 -24.03
C ALA A 313 0.48 -26.79 -24.75
N GLY A 314 1.14 -25.95 -25.54
CA GLY A 314 0.58 -25.39 -26.75
C GLY A 314 0.27 -26.55 -27.70
N ILE A 315 -0.89 -27.19 -27.51
CA ILE A 315 -1.40 -28.28 -28.36
C ILE A 315 -1.58 -27.83 -29.83
N GLN A 316 -1.41 -26.54 -30.14
CA GLN A 316 -1.52 -26.03 -31.51
C GLN A 316 -0.28 -26.22 -32.41
N THR A 317 0.91 -26.57 -31.89
CA THR A 317 2.12 -26.71 -32.75
C THR A 317 2.60 -28.15 -32.95
N ALA A 318 2.20 -29.12 -32.12
CA ALA A 318 2.63 -30.51 -32.27
C ALA A 318 1.82 -31.31 -33.30
N VAL A 319 0.54 -30.98 -33.49
CA VAL A 319 -0.34 -31.66 -34.46
C VAL A 319 0.12 -31.49 -35.92
N PRO A 320 0.50 -30.29 -36.42
CA PRO A 320 0.95 -30.16 -37.80
C PRO A 320 2.31 -30.84 -38.07
N VAL A 321 3.23 -30.92 -37.09
CA VAL A 321 4.55 -31.54 -37.33
C VAL A 321 4.45 -33.05 -37.45
N ILE A 322 3.63 -33.70 -36.63
CA ILE A 322 3.40 -35.15 -36.73
C ILE A 322 2.61 -35.48 -38.00
N PHE A 323 1.60 -34.67 -38.37
CA PHE A 323 0.88 -34.86 -39.64
C PHE A 323 1.77 -34.65 -40.86
N ILE A 324 2.63 -33.64 -40.88
CA ILE A 324 3.58 -33.41 -41.99
C ILE A 324 4.60 -34.56 -42.07
N ALA A 325 5.12 -35.04 -40.95
CA ALA A 325 6.05 -36.17 -40.93
C ALA A 325 5.40 -37.48 -41.43
N VAL A 326 4.15 -37.76 -41.02
CA VAL A 326 3.37 -38.92 -41.47
C VAL A 326 3.02 -38.81 -42.96
N ILE A 327 2.65 -37.62 -43.45
CA ILE A 327 2.38 -37.39 -44.87
C ILE A 327 3.66 -37.58 -45.70
N ILE A 328 4.80 -37.03 -45.27
CA ILE A 328 6.08 -37.21 -45.98
C ILE A 328 6.51 -38.68 -45.99
N ALA A 329 6.33 -39.40 -44.89
CA ALA A 329 6.64 -40.83 -44.80
C ALA A 329 5.75 -41.67 -45.73
N LEU A 330 4.44 -41.42 -45.75
CA LEU A 330 3.49 -42.09 -46.65
C LEU A 330 3.78 -41.77 -48.13
N TRP A 331 4.21 -40.54 -48.44
CA TRP A 331 4.56 -40.14 -49.81
C TRP A 331 5.84 -40.83 -50.30
N ARG A 332 6.83 -41.00 -49.43
CA ARG A 332 8.06 -41.75 -49.74
C ARG A 332 7.84 -43.25 -49.89
N TRP A 333 6.83 -43.82 -49.23
CA TRP A 333 6.54 -45.25 -49.32
C TRP A 333 5.78 -45.64 -50.59
N LYS A 334 5.15 -44.67 -51.26
CA LYS A 334 4.33 -44.88 -52.47
C LYS A 334 5.08 -44.63 -53.80
N ARG A 335 6.34 -44.20 -53.75
CA ARG A 335 7.26 -44.12 -54.89
C ARG A 335 8.19 -45.31 -54.88
#